data_AF-A0A0A0EN65-F1
#
_entry.id   AF-A0A0A0EN65-F1
#
_cell.length_a   1.000
_cell.length_b   1.000
_cell.length_c   1.000
_cell.angle_alpha   90.00
_cell.angle_beta   90.00
_cell.angle_gamma   90.00
#
_symmetry.space_group_name_H-M   'P 1'
#
loop_
_entity.id
_entity.type
_entity.pdbx_description
1 polymer ?
#
loop_
_entity_poly.entity_id
_entity_poly.type
_entity_poly.pdbx_seq_one_letter_code
_entity_poly.pdbx_strand_id
1 'polypeptide(L)'
;MTASVEDWIAYAAARGDAVADDADSAAALVRAQDHYTYALLPRLSAAPPDAIADAAVYELAKLELATPGFWSKTFTPDQQKTLTKVGDVQWTVRGDASGAMGAMPVSTKVEAMLAPYMRIVGIGAWAV
;
A
#
# COMPACT_ATOMS: atom_id res chain seq x y z
N MET A 1 1.85 -17.09 0.47
CA MET A 1 0.71 -16.16 0.35
C MET A 1 -0.40 -16.89 -0.38
N THR A 2 -1.60 -16.96 0.20
CA THR A 2 -2.73 -17.73 -0.34
C THR A 2 -4.04 -16.94 -0.34
N ALA A 3 -3.96 -15.61 -0.35
CA ALA A 3 -5.12 -14.72 -0.30
C ALA A 3 -6.28 -15.15 -1.23
N SER A 4 -7.44 -15.36 -0.63
CA SER A 4 -8.68 -15.82 -1.28
C SER A 4 -9.86 -14.93 -0.89
N VAL A 5 -10.96 -14.95 -1.65
CA VAL A 5 -12.17 -14.19 -1.29
C VAL A 5 -12.80 -14.73 0.00
N GLU A 6 -12.80 -16.05 0.19
CA GLU A 6 -13.31 -16.69 1.41
C GLU A 6 -12.55 -16.22 2.66
N ASP A 7 -11.22 -16.26 2.61
CA ASP A 7 -10.37 -15.81 3.71
C ASP A 7 -10.47 -14.29 3.92
N TRP A 8 -10.68 -13.52 2.84
CA TRP A 8 -10.92 -12.09 2.92
C TRP A 8 -12.23 -11.79 3.66
N ILE A 9 -13.31 -12.52 3.37
CA ILE A 9 -14.60 -12.39 4.06
C ILE A 9 -14.43 -12.69 5.55
N ALA A 10 -13.74 -13.78 5.91
CA ALA A 10 -13.46 -14.13 7.30
C ALA A 10 -12.61 -13.04 8.00
N TYR A 11 -11.58 -12.53 7.32
CA TYR A 11 -10.74 -11.45 7.81
C TYR A 11 -11.53 -10.15 8.05
N ALA A 12 -12.43 -9.79 7.13
CA ALA A 12 -13.29 -8.62 7.26
C ALA A 12 -14.28 -8.78 8.41
N ALA A 13 -14.93 -9.95 8.51
CA ALA A 13 -15.90 -10.24 9.57
C ALA A 13 -15.28 -10.15 10.97
N ALA A 14 -14.05 -10.64 11.14
CA ALA A 14 -13.30 -10.53 12.41
C ALA A 14 -13.05 -9.07 12.83
N ARG A 15 -13.12 -8.12 11.88
CA ARG A 15 -12.97 -6.67 12.11
C ARG A 15 -14.30 -5.92 12.12
N GLY A 16 -15.43 -6.62 11.99
CA GLY A 16 -16.76 -6.02 11.94
C GLY A 16 -17.12 -5.41 10.58
N ASP A 17 -16.38 -5.75 9.52
CA ASP A 17 -16.68 -5.38 8.15
C ASP A 17 -17.37 -6.53 7.40
N ALA A 18 -18.03 -6.22 6.28
CA ALA A 18 -18.63 -7.20 5.38
C ALA A 18 -18.05 -7.06 3.97
N VAL A 19 -17.76 -8.19 3.35
CA VAL A 19 -17.35 -8.33 1.94
C VAL A 19 -18.29 -9.33 1.30
N ALA A 20 -18.76 -9.05 0.09
CA ALA A 20 -19.62 -9.97 -0.65
C ALA A 20 -18.78 -11.04 -1.34
N ASP A 21 -19.31 -12.27 -1.43
CA ASP A 21 -18.71 -13.32 -2.26
C ASP A 21 -19.22 -13.17 -3.70
N ASP A 22 -18.64 -12.23 -4.44
CA ASP A 22 -19.05 -11.90 -5.80
C ASP A 22 -17.88 -11.60 -6.74
N ALA A 23 -18.22 -11.43 -8.03
CA ALA A 23 -17.24 -11.19 -9.09
C ALA A 23 -16.48 -9.86 -8.89
N ASP A 24 -17.10 -8.85 -8.30
CA ASP A 24 -16.47 -7.55 -8.05
C ASP A 24 -15.40 -7.66 -6.96
N SER A 25 -15.71 -8.40 -5.89
CA SER A 25 -14.77 -8.71 -4.81
C SER A 25 -13.62 -9.58 -5.31
N ALA A 26 -13.90 -10.59 -6.15
CA ALA A 26 -12.85 -11.37 -6.81
C ALA A 26 -11.95 -10.50 -7.70
N ALA A 27 -12.53 -9.62 -8.52
CA ALA A 27 -11.76 -8.72 -9.39
C ALA A 27 -10.96 -7.67 -8.62
N ALA A 28 -11.48 -7.19 -7.49
CA ALA A 28 -10.76 -6.28 -6.59
C ALA A 28 -9.56 -6.98 -5.93
N LEU A 29 -9.72 -8.24 -5.51
CA LEU A 29 -8.65 -9.03 -4.92
C LEU A 29 -7.49 -9.25 -5.91
N VAL A 30 -7.79 -9.57 -7.17
CA VAL A 30 -6.75 -9.74 -8.22
C VAL A 30 -5.96 -8.44 -8.42
N ARG A 31 -6.65 -7.29 -8.58
CA ARG A 31 -5.99 -5.99 -8.74
C ARG A 31 -5.16 -5.58 -7.52
N ALA A 32 -5.61 -5.95 -6.33
CA ALA A 32 -4.86 -5.76 -5.09
C ALA A 32 -3.61 -6.64 -5.02
N GLN A 33 -3.69 -7.91 -5.45
CA GLN A 33 -2.54 -8.81 -5.56
C GLN A 33 -1.51 -8.29 -6.56
N ASP A 34 -1.95 -7.76 -7.71
CA ASP A 34 -1.06 -7.12 -8.68
C ASP A 34 -0.34 -5.93 -8.05
N HIS A 35 -1.08 -5.04 -7.36
CA HIS A 35 -0.46 -3.90 -6.68
C HIS A 35 0.55 -4.36 -5.62
N TYR A 36 0.20 -5.34 -4.77
CA TYR A 36 1.12 -5.89 -3.78
C TYR A 36 2.39 -6.44 -4.44
N THR A 37 2.24 -7.23 -5.50
CA THR A 37 3.35 -7.92 -6.19
C THR A 37 4.28 -6.95 -6.91
N TYR A 38 3.73 -5.96 -7.61
CA TYR A 38 4.54 -5.08 -8.46
C TYR A 38 4.97 -3.79 -7.76
N ALA A 39 4.21 -3.31 -6.78
CA ALA A 39 4.50 -2.04 -6.11
C ALA A 39 5.18 -2.20 -4.74
N LEU A 40 4.73 -3.17 -3.94
CA LEU A 40 5.12 -3.28 -2.53
C LEU A 40 6.20 -4.33 -2.31
N LEU A 41 6.05 -5.52 -2.89
CA LEU A 41 7.01 -6.62 -2.73
C LEU A 41 8.46 -6.21 -3.08
N PRO A 42 8.74 -5.42 -4.14
CA PRO A 42 10.10 -4.97 -4.45
C PRO A 42 10.71 -4.03 -3.38
N ARG A 43 9.89 -3.43 -2.51
CA ARG A 43 10.33 -2.54 -1.42
C ARG A 43 10.68 -3.30 -0.14
N LEU A 44 10.32 -4.58 -0.05
CA LEU A 44 10.57 -5.41 1.12
C LEU A 44 12.01 -5.93 1.09
N SER A 45 12.73 -5.77 2.21
CA SER A 45 14.05 -6.37 2.42
C SER A 45 13.98 -7.79 2.99
N ALA A 46 12.81 -8.20 3.48
CA ALA A 46 12.54 -9.55 3.97
C ALA A 46 11.12 -9.97 3.59
N ALA A 47 10.90 -11.26 3.38
CA ALA A 47 9.57 -11.78 3.13
C ALA A 47 8.75 -11.75 4.44
N PRO A 48 7.59 -11.07 4.47
CA PRO A 48 6.70 -11.14 5.62
C PRO A 48 6.08 -12.53 5.73
N PRO A 49 5.61 -12.94 6.93
CA PRO A 49 4.77 -14.13 7.07
C PRO A 49 3.54 -14.04 6.16
N ASP A 50 3.12 -15.17 5.63
CA ASP A 50 1.98 -15.24 4.70
C ASP A 50 0.73 -14.56 5.24
N ALA A 51 0.41 -14.74 6.53
CA ALA A 51 -0.73 -14.09 7.18
C ALA A 51 -0.68 -12.54 7.12
N ILE A 52 0.52 -11.94 7.16
CA ILE A 52 0.69 -10.49 7.05
C ILE A 52 0.59 -10.04 5.59
N ALA A 53 1.16 -10.81 4.66
CA ALA A 53 1.03 -10.55 3.22
C ALA A 53 -0.43 -10.62 2.77
N ASP A 54 -1.15 -11.68 3.17
CA ASP A 54 -2.57 -11.88 2.85
C ASP A 54 -3.41 -10.75 3.45
N ALA A 55 -3.19 -10.40 4.72
CA ALA A 55 -3.87 -9.28 5.36
C ALA A 55 -3.61 -7.94 4.64
N ALA A 56 -2.37 -7.69 4.18
CA ALA A 56 -2.05 -6.50 3.41
C ALA A 56 -2.83 -6.47 2.08
N VAL A 57 -2.89 -7.60 1.37
CA VAL A 57 -3.68 -7.75 0.14
C VAL A 57 -5.17 -7.49 0.39
N TYR A 58 -5.74 -7.97 1.49
CA TYR A 58 -7.15 -7.72 1.84
C TYR A 58 -7.46 -6.23 2.07
N GLU A 59 -6.55 -5.50 2.72
CA GLU A 59 -6.71 -4.05 2.91
C GLU A 59 -6.60 -3.29 1.58
N LEU A 60 -5.72 -3.73 0.67
CA LEU A 60 -5.63 -3.17 -0.67
C LEU A 60 -6.90 -3.48 -1.50
N ALA A 61 -7.44 -4.70 -1.37
CA ALA A 61 -8.65 -5.14 -2.05
C ALA A 61 -9.87 -4.33 -1.59
N LYS A 62 -9.95 -4.00 -0.29
CA LYS A 62 -11.01 -3.13 0.25
C LYS A 62 -11.02 -1.75 -0.43
N LEU A 63 -9.85 -1.15 -0.64
CA LEU A 63 -9.72 0.14 -1.32
C LEU A 63 -10.08 0.03 -2.81
N GLU A 64 -9.68 -1.05 -3.46
CA GLU A 64 -9.97 -1.31 -4.87
C GLU A 64 -11.45 -1.64 -5.13
N LEU A 65 -12.12 -2.30 -4.18
CA LEU A 65 -13.56 -2.57 -4.22
C LEU A 65 -14.36 -1.27 -4.02
N ALA A 66 -13.94 -0.42 -3.09
CA ALA A 66 -14.58 0.87 -2.85
C ALA A 66 -14.36 1.86 -4.01
N THR A 67 -13.26 1.74 -4.74
CA THR A 67 -12.96 2.59 -5.90
C THR A 67 -12.24 1.76 -6.97
N PRO A 68 -12.98 1.18 -7.93
CA PRO A 68 -12.35 0.41 -9.00
C PRO A 68 -11.32 1.23 -9.78
N GLY A 69 -10.12 0.67 -9.95
CA GLY A 69 -8.97 1.31 -10.57
C GLY A 69 -8.18 2.22 -9.62
N PHE A 70 -8.38 2.12 -8.30
CA PHE A 70 -7.69 2.95 -7.32
C PHE A 70 -6.17 2.86 -7.49
N TRP A 71 -5.63 1.64 -7.58
CA TRP A 71 -4.19 1.40 -7.70
C TRP A 71 -3.61 1.67 -9.09
N SER A 72 -4.45 1.80 -10.12
CA SER A 72 -4.03 2.09 -11.49
C SER A 72 -3.89 3.58 -11.77
N LYS A 73 -4.34 4.44 -10.85
CA LYS A 73 -4.21 5.90 -11.00
C LYS A 73 -2.76 6.31 -10.85
N THR A 74 -2.24 7.00 -11.87
CA THR A 74 -0.97 7.72 -11.78
C THR A 74 -1.25 9.19 -11.58
N PHE A 75 -0.67 9.77 -10.53
CA PHE A 75 -0.75 11.19 -10.26
C PHE A 75 0.41 11.90 -10.98
N THR A 76 0.08 12.91 -11.78
CA THR A 76 1.12 13.78 -12.35
C THR A 76 1.88 14.51 -11.23
N PRO A 77 3.12 14.95 -11.44
CA PRO A 77 3.84 15.76 -10.45
C PRO A 77 3.02 16.97 -9.95
N ASP A 78 2.23 17.59 -10.84
CA ASP A 78 1.34 18.71 -10.50
C ASP A 78 0.10 18.31 -9.67
N GLN A 79 -0.29 17.04 -9.69
CA GLN A 79 -1.36 16.49 -8.83
C GLN A 79 -0.81 16.06 -7.46
N GLN A 80 0.47 15.71 -7.38
CA GLN A 80 1.18 15.38 -6.14
C GLN A 80 1.52 16.61 -5.28
N LYS A 81 0.76 17.72 -5.39
CA LYS A 81 1.13 19.02 -4.79
C LYS A 81 1.53 18.85 -3.33
N THR A 82 2.82 19.04 -3.08
CA THR A 82 3.39 19.08 -1.76
C THR A 82 2.97 20.39 -1.10
N LEU A 83 2.40 20.27 0.09
CA LEU A 83 2.25 21.39 1.01
C LEU A 83 3.66 21.82 1.48
N THR A 84 4.42 22.51 0.63
CA THR A 84 5.81 22.91 0.93
C THR A 84 5.91 24.11 1.87
N LYS A 85 4.80 24.83 2.10
CA LYS A 85 4.74 25.98 2.99
C LYS A 85 3.32 26.19 3.54
N VAL A 86 3.17 26.20 4.87
CA VAL A 86 2.04 26.83 5.58
C VAL A 86 2.63 27.87 6.52
N GLY A 87 2.43 29.15 6.20
CA GLY A 87 3.02 30.25 6.97
C GLY A 87 4.55 30.21 6.96
N ASP A 88 5.18 30.35 8.13
CA ASP A 88 6.64 30.34 8.30
C ASP A 88 7.24 28.93 8.50
N VAL A 89 6.41 27.88 8.54
CA VAL A 89 6.88 26.51 8.76
C VAL A 89 7.36 25.92 7.43
N GLN A 90 8.65 25.61 7.36
CA GLN A 90 9.29 24.92 6.25
C GLN A 90 9.64 23.50 6.67
N TRP A 91 9.23 22.52 5.86
CA TRP A 91 9.66 21.13 6.02
C TRP A 91 10.58 20.76 4.86
N THR A 92 11.75 20.20 5.17
CA THR A 92 12.58 19.54 4.17
C THR A 92 12.00 18.17 3.88
N VAL A 93 11.56 17.92 2.65
CA VAL A 93 11.13 16.59 2.21
C VAL A 93 12.35 15.66 2.31
N ARG A 94 12.34 14.72 3.26
CA ARG A 94 13.29 13.60 3.28
C ARG A 94 12.70 12.47 2.43
N GLY A 95 12.91 12.54 1.12
CA GLY A 95 12.47 11.52 0.18
C GLY A 95 12.54 12.01 -1.27
N ASP A 96 12.79 11.09 -2.19
CA ASP A 96 12.78 11.38 -3.62
C ASP A 96 11.41 11.00 -4.20
N ALA A 97 10.64 12.00 -4.61
CA ALA A 97 9.35 11.82 -5.27
C ALA A 97 9.47 11.57 -6.78
N SER A 98 10.70 11.51 -7.32
CA SER A 98 10.94 11.41 -8.77
C SER A 98 10.79 10.00 -9.36
N GLY A 99 10.68 8.96 -8.51
CA GLY A 99 10.51 7.59 -8.97
C GLY A 99 9.13 7.33 -9.57
N ALA A 100 9.04 6.42 -10.55
CA ALA A 100 7.78 6.02 -11.20
C ALA A 100 6.66 5.59 -10.22
N MET A 101 7.05 5.15 -9.03
CA MET A 101 6.14 4.73 -7.95
C MET A 101 5.81 5.83 -6.94
N GLY A 102 6.49 6.98 -6.96
CA GLY A 102 6.15 8.15 -6.14
C GLY A 102 4.84 8.83 -6.56
N ALA A 103 4.39 8.51 -7.79
CA ALA A 103 3.15 8.96 -8.38
C ALA A 103 1.94 8.03 -8.12
N MET A 104 2.12 6.93 -7.41
CA MET A 104 1.03 5.99 -7.12
C MET A 104 0.37 6.27 -5.76
N PRO A 105 -0.92 5.97 -5.59
CA PRO A 105 -1.56 6.02 -4.28
C PRO A 105 -0.83 5.12 -3.26
N VAL A 106 -0.84 5.52 -1.99
CA VAL A 106 -0.25 4.78 -0.87
C VAL A 106 -1.29 4.54 0.22
N SER A 107 -1.23 3.39 0.88
CA SER A 107 -2.06 3.07 2.06
C SER A 107 -1.18 3.05 3.31
N THR A 108 -1.38 4.02 4.19
CA THR A 108 -0.62 4.14 5.45
C THR A 108 -0.78 2.93 6.36
N LYS A 109 -1.94 2.27 6.33
CA LYS A 109 -2.20 1.04 7.09
C LYS A 109 -1.37 -0.12 6.56
N VAL A 110 -1.35 -0.32 5.24
CA VAL A 110 -0.57 -1.39 4.60
C VAL A 110 0.93 -1.12 4.76
N GLU A 111 1.36 0.13 4.63
CA GLU A 111 2.74 0.52 4.91
C GLU A 111 3.13 0.20 6.36
N ALA A 112 2.27 0.50 7.35
CA ALA A 112 2.53 0.16 8.74
C ALA A 112 2.62 -1.36 8.98
N MET A 113 1.79 -2.15 8.30
CA MET A 113 1.84 -3.63 8.38
C MET A 113 3.15 -4.19 7.83
N LEU A 114 3.64 -3.60 6.74
CA LEU A 114 4.84 -4.06 6.05
C LEU A 114 6.13 -3.37 6.52
N ALA A 115 6.03 -2.29 7.30
CA ALA A 115 7.15 -1.49 7.76
C ALA A 115 8.28 -2.31 8.41
N PRO A 116 8.02 -3.33 9.25
CA PRO A 116 9.09 -4.17 9.82
C PRO A 116 9.90 -4.96 8.77
N TYR A 117 9.37 -5.11 7.56
CA TYR A 117 9.95 -5.87 6.47
C TYR A 117 10.50 -4.99 5.35
N MET A 118 10.23 -3.68 5.40
CA MET A 118 10.76 -2.73 4.43
C MET A 118 12.23 -2.41 4.70
N ARG A 119 12.96 -2.11 3.62
CA ARG A 119 14.34 -1.63 3.73
C ARG A 119 14.34 -0.31 4.48
N ILE A 120 14.81 -0.29 5.72
CA ILE A 120 15.13 0.97 6.40
C ILE A 120 16.26 1.61 5.58
N VAL A 121 15.94 2.62 4.77
CA VAL A 121 16.94 3.52 4.22
C VAL A 121 17.48 4.27 5.43
N GLY A 122 18.61 3.79 5.96
CA GLY A 122 19.18 4.22 7.22
C GLY A 122 19.24 5.73 7.35
N ILE A 123 18.59 6.25 8.38
CA ILE A 123 18.97 7.53 8.96
C ILE A 123 20.37 7.34 9.54
N GLY A 124 21.40 7.80 8.80
CA GLY A 124 22.74 8.06 9.32
C GLY A 124 23.74 6.89 9.28
N ALA A 125 24.31 6.64 8.10
CA ALA A 125 25.67 6.08 8.00
C ALA A 125 26.64 7.23 7.64
N TRP A 126 26.89 8.14 8.58
CA TRP A 126 28.08 8.99 8.56
C TRP A 126 29.05 8.37 9.57
N ALA A 127 29.99 7.57 9.07
CA ALA A 127 31.15 7.14 9.83
C ALA A 127 32.13 8.32 9.92
N VAL A 128 32.54 8.64 11.15
CA VAL A 128 33.73 9.46 11.46
C VAL A 128 34.95 8.55 11.43
#